data_AF-Q7JYK5-F1
#
_entry.id   AF-Q7JYK5-F1
#
_cell.length_a   1.000
_cell.length_b   1.000
_cell.length_c   1.000
_cell.angle_alpha   90.00
_cell.angle_beta   90.00
_cell.angle_gamma   90.00
#
_symmetry.space_group_name_H-M   'P 1'
#
loop_
_entity.id
_entity.type
_entity.pdbx_description
1 polymer ?
#
loop_
_entity_poly.entity_id
_entity_poly.type
_entity_poly.pdbx_seq_one_letter_code
_entity_poly.pdbx_strand_id
1 'polypeptide(L)'
;MNILCTVLIFASVLAANAKPNNQIQSALDQYLVHARSLDTFVSEDMTTQCFNLYMPMLNQVAATFSSSYQDCITTANAQIANLTAQAEQQQKTYQSDVSTLCSAFTACDSNNDTANFFNCYANAADNDVSVIYNLASNAASSATSFSSGIQAIQDTEYQCTNTTQNNYVRDTAATYDLLDNCLKNGVPTTTATSSSAAPQTTSTTDGGFLFGL
;
A
#
# COMPACT_ATOMS: atom_id res chain seq x y z
N MET A 1 -30.80 19.11 16.21
CA MET A 1 -31.21 17.99 17.07
C MET A 1 -31.03 16.72 16.25
N ASN A 2 -29.89 16.01 16.39
CA ASN A 2 -29.59 14.65 15.87
C ASN A 2 -28.08 14.27 15.82
N ILE A 3 -27.14 15.10 16.32
CA ILE A 3 -25.68 14.78 16.25
C ILE A 3 -25.13 14.29 17.61
N LEU A 4 -25.94 13.59 18.42
CA LEU A 4 -25.49 13.06 19.73
C LEU A 4 -25.66 11.55 19.89
N CYS A 5 -26.14 10.81 18.88
CA CYS A 5 -26.35 9.36 18.99
C CYS A 5 -25.18 8.48 18.53
N THR A 6 -24.15 9.01 17.87
CA THR A 6 -23.10 8.16 17.26
C THR A 6 -21.84 7.96 18.11
N VAL A 7 -21.64 8.68 19.21
CA VAL A 7 -20.37 8.60 19.96
C VAL A 7 -20.39 7.58 21.11
N LEU A 8 -21.55 6.99 21.45
CA LEU A 8 -21.66 6.11 22.64
C LEU A 8 -21.50 4.61 22.38
N ILE A 9 -21.11 4.17 21.17
CA ILE A 9 -20.99 2.72 20.88
C ILE A 9 -19.54 2.18 20.99
N PHE A 10 -18.51 3.03 21.07
CA PHE A 10 -17.11 2.55 21.11
C PHE A 10 -16.51 2.38 22.52
N ALA A 11 -17.30 2.34 23.59
CA ALA A 11 -16.77 2.25 24.96
C ALA A 11 -17.16 0.98 25.73
N SER A 12 -17.69 -0.07 25.09
CA SER A 12 -17.97 -1.30 25.82
C SER A 12 -17.57 -2.55 25.06
N VAL A 13 -16.89 -3.43 25.80
CA VAL A 13 -16.64 -4.84 25.50
C VAL A 13 -15.46 -5.15 24.58
N LEU A 14 -14.25 -4.83 25.05
CA LEU A 14 -13.12 -5.75 24.91
C LEU A 14 -12.43 -5.96 26.27
N ALA A 15 -13.22 -6.20 27.31
CA ALA A 15 -12.80 -7.13 28.36
C ALA A 15 -13.07 -8.55 27.81
N ALA A 16 -12.36 -8.91 26.73
CA ALA A 16 -12.31 -10.28 26.28
C ALA A 16 -11.70 -11.06 27.44
N ASN A 17 -12.51 -11.92 28.05
CA ASN A 17 -12.07 -12.94 28.98
C ASN A 17 -11.10 -13.84 28.21
N ALA A 18 -9.83 -13.43 28.13
CA ALA A 18 -8.75 -14.27 27.69
C ALA A 18 -8.67 -15.37 28.75
N LYS A 19 -9.43 -16.45 28.54
CA LYS A 19 -9.14 -17.72 29.18
C LYS A 19 -7.65 -17.94 28.93
N PRO A 20 -6.81 -18.07 29.96
CA PRO A 20 -5.39 -18.34 29.74
C PRO A 20 -5.34 -19.60 28.89
N ASN A 21 -4.93 -19.45 27.64
CA ASN A 21 -4.82 -20.60 26.76
C ASN A 21 -3.69 -21.42 27.37
N ASN A 22 -4.01 -22.63 27.86
CA ASN A 22 -3.05 -23.50 28.56
C ASN A 22 -1.78 -23.75 27.71
N GLN A 23 -1.87 -23.57 26.38
CA GLN A 23 -0.70 -23.62 25.50
C GLN A 23 0.30 -22.49 25.71
N ILE A 24 -0.13 -21.28 26.08
CA ILE A 24 0.78 -20.15 26.33
C ILE A 24 1.58 -20.38 27.61
N GLN A 25 0.95 -20.90 28.67
CA GLN A 25 1.65 -21.28 29.90
C GLN A 25 2.67 -22.39 29.65
N SER A 26 2.28 -23.44 28.92
CA SER A 26 3.20 -24.53 28.57
C SER A 26 4.36 -24.07 27.69
N ALA A 27 4.13 -23.16 26.74
CA ALA A 27 5.18 -22.62 25.88
C ALA A 27 6.17 -21.75 26.68
N LEU A 28 5.66 -20.94 27.61
CA LEU A 28 6.49 -20.11 28.49
C LEU A 28 7.35 -20.97 29.43
N ASP A 29 6.78 -22.00 30.05
CA ASP A 29 7.52 -22.92 30.91
C ASP A 29 8.59 -23.69 30.13
N GLN A 30 8.25 -24.15 28.93
CA GLN A 30 9.22 -24.81 28.05
C GLN A 30 10.37 -23.86 27.67
N TYR A 31 10.09 -22.58 27.40
CA TYR A 31 11.11 -21.57 27.12
C TYR A 31 12.02 -21.31 28.33
N LEU A 32 11.46 -21.19 29.54
CA LEU A 32 12.23 -20.99 30.77
C LEU A 32 13.14 -22.17 31.12
N VAL A 33 12.69 -23.40 30.87
CA VAL A 33 13.54 -24.61 31.05
C VAL A 33 14.66 -24.64 30.01
N HIS A 34 14.38 -24.30 28.75
CA HIS A 34 15.41 -24.23 27.70
C HIS A 34 16.45 -23.15 27.99
N ALA A 35 16.04 -21.98 28.48
CA ALA A 35 16.95 -20.90 28.84
C ALA A 35 17.97 -21.30 29.92
N ARG A 36 17.58 -22.11 30.92
CA ARG A 36 18.51 -22.61 31.95
C ARG A 36 19.54 -23.61 31.41
N SER A 37 19.23 -24.31 30.33
CA SER A 37 20.15 -25.31 29.76
C SER A 37 21.29 -24.70 28.94
N LEU A 38 21.15 -23.46 28.45
CA LEU A 38 22.21 -22.78 27.70
C LEU A 38 23.40 -22.38 28.59
N ASP A 39 23.16 -22.09 29.86
CA ASP A 39 24.15 -21.53 30.80
C ASP A 39 25.33 -22.47 31.11
N THR A 40 25.20 -23.76 30.78
CA THR A 40 26.22 -24.78 31.11
C THR A 40 27.12 -25.18 29.93
N PHE A 41 26.81 -24.77 28.70
CA PHE A 41 27.52 -25.24 27.50
C PHE A 41 28.11 -24.12 26.63
N VAL A 42 27.64 -22.88 26.79
CA VAL A 42 28.05 -21.76 25.93
C VAL A 42 29.04 -20.89 26.69
N SER A 43 30.28 -20.79 26.23
CA SER A 43 31.21 -19.80 26.76
C SER A 43 30.66 -18.39 26.50
N GLU A 44 30.86 -17.46 27.43
CA GLU A 44 30.42 -16.05 27.30
C GLU A 44 30.87 -15.42 25.96
N ASP A 45 32.04 -15.83 25.49
CA ASP A 45 32.61 -15.47 24.19
C ASP A 45 31.75 -15.96 23.01
N MET A 46 31.24 -17.19 23.06
CA MET A 46 30.41 -17.78 22.00
C MET A 46 29.05 -17.09 21.90
N THR A 47 28.38 -16.85 23.04
CA THR A 47 27.11 -16.12 23.08
C THR A 47 27.27 -14.75 22.43
N THR A 48 28.32 -14.01 22.81
CA THR A 48 28.63 -12.69 22.27
C THR A 48 28.87 -12.73 20.76
N GLN A 49 29.65 -13.71 20.27
CA GLN A 49 29.90 -13.89 18.84
C GLN A 49 28.62 -14.19 18.05
N CYS A 50 27.74 -15.07 18.55
CA CYS A 50 26.47 -15.36 17.90
C CYS A 50 25.58 -14.11 17.80
N PHE A 51 25.42 -13.35 18.90
CA PHE A 51 24.63 -12.12 18.87
C PHE A 51 25.25 -11.05 17.96
N ASN A 52 26.57 -10.89 17.96
CA ASN A 52 27.26 -9.96 17.05
C ASN A 52 27.04 -10.32 15.57
N LEU A 53 26.86 -11.60 15.25
CA LEU A 53 26.59 -12.05 13.89
C LEU A 53 25.13 -11.82 13.47
N TYR A 54 24.16 -12.19 14.31
CA TYR A 54 22.75 -12.21 13.92
C TYR A 54 21.95 -10.96 14.29
N MET A 55 22.37 -10.17 15.28
CA MET A 55 21.70 -8.90 15.58
C MET A 55 21.72 -7.91 14.41
N PRO A 56 22.85 -7.74 13.68
CA PRO A 56 22.84 -6.93 12.46
C PRO A 56 21.87 -7.47 11.40
N MET A 57 21.72 -8.80 11.28
CA MET A 57 20.78 -9.41 10.34
C MET A 57 19.32 -9.14 10.74
N LEU A 58 18.98 -9.26 12.04
CA LEU A 58 17.65 -8.91 12.54
C LEU A 58 17.34 -7.43 12.31
N ASN A 59 18.30 -6.53 12.54
CA ASN A 59 18.16 -5.11 12.23
C ASN A 59 17.92 -4.87 10.74
N GLN A 60 18.62 -5.61 9.88
CA GLN A 60 18.42 -5.53 8.44
C GLN A 60 17.01 -6.00 8.03
N VAL A 61 16.52 -7.10 8.59
CA VAL A 61 15.15 -7.59 8.34
C VAL A 61 14.10 -6.53 8.75
N ALA A 62 14.27 -5.91 9.91
CA ALA A 62 13.38 -4.85 10.37
C ALA A 62 13.46 -3.58 9.48
N ALA A 63 14.67 -3.20 9.06
CA ALA A 63 14.87 -2.05 8.16
C ALA A 63 14.19 -2.29 6.81
N THR A 64 14.37 -3.47 6.23
CA THR A 64 13.71 -3.87 4.97
C THR A 64 12.19 -3.88 5.09
N PHE A 65 11.64 -4.42 6.19
CA PHE A 65 10.20 -4.37 6.43
C PHE A 65 9.68 -2.92 6.45
N SER A 66 10.36 -2.05 7.21
CA SER A 66 9.97 -0.64 7.33
C SER A 66 9.98 0.07 5.98
N SER A 67 11.07 -0.05 5.21
CA SER A 67 11.19 0.59 3.90
C SER A 67 10.14 0.05 2.92
N SER A 68 10.01 -1.27 2.79
CA SER A 68 9.06 -1.87 1.84
C SER A 68 7.61 -1.55 2.19
N TYR A 69 7.27 -1.48 3.48
CA TYR A 69 5.93 -1.11 3.91
C TYR A 69 5.61 0.35 3.55
N GLN A 70 6.56 1.26 3.76
CA GLN A 70 6.42 2.66 3.35
C GLN A 70 6.31 2.79 1.83
N ASP A 71 7.11 2.04 1.07
CA ASP A 71 7.05 2.05 -0.39
C ASP A 71 5.67 1.62 -0.91
N CYS A 72 5.04 0.61 -0.29
CA CYS A 72 3.66 0.20 -0.62
C CYS A 72 2.69 1.37 -0.47
N ILE A 73 2.72 2.07 0.68
CA ILE A 73 1.83 3.19 1.00
C ILE A 73 2.09 4.39 0.09
N THR A 74 3.37 4.76 -0.09
CA THR A 74 3.74 5.89 -0.95
C THR A 74 3.31 5.66 -2.39
N THR A 75 3.49 4.43 -2.90
CA THR A 75 3.05 4.05 -4.25
C THR A 75 1.54 4.15 -4.39
N ALA A 76 0.77 3.57 -3.46
CA ALA A 76 -0.69 3.63 -3.47
C ALA A 76 -1.20 5.08 -3.44
N ASN A 77 -0.65 5.91 -2.55
CA ASN A 77 -1.01 7.33 -2.47
C ASN A 77 -0.70 8.10 -3.76
N ALA A 78 0.45 7.84 -4.38
CA ALA A 78 0.81 8.48 -5.65
C ALA A 78 -0.16 8.07 -6.78
N GLN A 79 -0.57 6.80 -6.82
CA GLN A 79 -1.55 6.31 -7.78
C GLN A 79 -2.94 6.92 -7.55
N ILE A 80 -3.40 7.01 -6.30
CA ILE A 80 -4.68 7.66 -5.95
C ILE A 80 -4.66 9.13 -6.36
N ALA A 81 -3.56 9.85 -6.07
CA ALA A 81 -3.41 11.24 -6.44
C ALA A 81 -3.46 11.42 -7.97
N ASN A 82 -2.79 10.54 -8.71
CA ASN A 82 -2.82 10.55 -10.17
C ASN A 82 -4.23 10.28 -10.73
N LEU A 83 -4.92 9.25 -10.22
CA LEU A 83 -6.29 8.92 -10.63
C LEU A 83 -7.26 10.06 -10.31
N THR A 84 -7.10 10.70 -9.16
CA THR A 84 -7.91 11.87 -8.76
C THR A 84 -7.68 13.05 -9.68
N ALA A 85 -6.43 13.38 -10.02
CA ALA A 85 -6.12 14.45 -10.97
C ALA A 85 -6.74 14.20 -12.36
N GLN A 86 -6.74 12.94 -12.82
CA GLN A 86 -7.43 12.57 -14.07
C GLN A 86 -8.95 12.75 -13.96
N ALA A 87 -9.55 12.36 -12.84
CA ALA A 87 -10.98 12.54 -12.60
C ALA A 87 -11.38 14.02 -12.53
N GLU A 88 -10.55 14.87 -11.90
CA GLU A 88 -10.76 16.32 -11.89
C GLU A 88 -10.73 16.93 -13.29
N GLN A 89 -9.85 16.44 -14.17
CA GLN A 89 -9.83 16.89 -15.56
C GLN A 89 -11.11 16.49 -16.31
N GLN A 90 -11.64 15.28 -16.08
CA GLN A 90 -12.93 14.85 -16.62
C GLN A 90 -14.09 15.70 -16.07
N GLN A 91 -14.06 16.04 -14.78
CA GLN A 91 -15.07 16.93 -14.19
C GLN A 91 -15.11 18.29 -14.89
N LYS A 92 -13.96 18.88 -15.23
CA LYS A 92 -13.91 20.15 -15.99
C LYS A 92 -14.53 20.01 -17.37
N THR A 93 -14.30 18.89 -18.06
CA THR A 93 -14.95 18.61 -19.35
C THR A 93 -16.47 18.56 -19.19
N TYR A 94 -16.98 17.80 -18.22
CA TYR A 94 -18.42 17.74 -17.97
C TYR A 94 -19.03 19.08 -17.58
N GLN A 95 -18.32 19.89 -16.79
CA GLN A 95 -18.76 21.25 -16.47
C GLN A 95 -18.85 22.13 -17.72
N SER A 96 -17.89 22.02 -18.64
CA SER A 96 -17.92 22.73 -19.92
C SER A 96 -19.11 22.29 -20.76
N ASP A 97 -19.35 20.98 -20.88
CA ASP A 97 -20.47 20.43 -21.66
C ASP A 97 -21.81 20.91 -21.10
N VAL A 98 -22.00 20.86 -19.78
CA VAL A 98 -23.20 21.38 -19.11
C VAL A 98 -23.36 22.88 -19.34
N SER A 99 -22.28 23.65 -19.27
CA SER A 99 -22.31 25.10 -19.53
C SER A 99 -22.79 25.41 -20.97
N THR A 100 -22.30 24.65 -21.95
CA THR A 100 -22.75 24.77 -23.35
C THR A 100 -24.23 24.43 -23.49
N LEU A 101 -24.69 23.31 -22.91
CA LEU A 101 -26.09 22.93 -22.90
C LEU A 101 -26.96 24.03 -22.30
N CYS A 102 -26.61 24.49 -21.10
CA CYS A 102 -27.34 25.56 -20.42
C CYS A 102 -27.37 26.86 -21.23
N SER A 103 -26.27 27.21 -21.90
CA SER A 103 -26.19 28.42 -22.72
C SER A 103 -27.12 28.38 -23.93
N ALA A 104 -27.34 27.20 -24.53
CA ALA A 104 -28.29 27.04 -25.62
C ALA A 104 -29.73 27.33 -25.16
N PHE A 105 -30.11 26.86 -23.97
CA PHE A 105 -31.41 27.16 -23.38
C PHE A 105 -31.55 28.61 -22.95
N THR A 106 -30.55 29.19 -22.29
CA THR A 106 -30.63 30.58 -21.81
C THR A 106 -30.57 31.60 -22.93
N ALA A 107 -30.01 31.25 -24.10
CA ALA A 107 -30.10 32.11 -25.29
C ALA A 107 -31.57 32.38 -25.70
N CYS A 108 -32.47 31.43 -25.44
CA CYS A 108 -33.89 31.57 -25.74
C CYS A 108 -34.63 32.58 -24.86
N ASP A 109 -34.10 32.90 -23.66
CA ASP A 109 -34.71 33.86 -22.72
C ASP A 109 -34.86 35.27 -23.31
N SER A 110 -34.01 35.60 -24.28
CA SER A 110 -33.99 36.93 -24.92
C SER A 110 -35.08 37.12 -25.99
N ASN A 111 -35.87 36.08 -26.28
CA ASN A 111 -36.83 36.11 -27.38
C ASN A 111 -38.16 36.73 -26.97
N ASN A 112 -38.45 37.93 -27.50
CA ASN A 112 -39.69 38.66 -27.20
C ASN A 112 -40.91 38.15 -27.96
N ASP A 113 -40.71 37.43 -29.07
CA ASP A 113 -41.81 36.80 -29.78
C ASP A 113 -42.16 35.47 -29.13
N THR A 114 -43.40 35.33 -28.67
CA THR A 114 -43.84 34.15 -27.90
C THR A 114 -43.74 32.85 -28.69
N ALA A 115 -44.02 32.86 -30.00
CA ALA A 115 -43.93 31.65 -30.80
C ALA A 115 -42.46 31.25 -31.00
N ASN A 116 -41.59 32.20 -31.30
CA ASN A 116 -40.16 31.96 -31.43
C ASN A 116 -39.51 31.59 -30.11
N PHE A 117 -39.99 32.14 -28.98
CA PHE A 117 -39.59 31.72 -27.64
C PHE A 117 -39.83 30.22 -27.45
N PHE A 118 -41.05 29.74 -27.68
CA PHE A 118 -41.35 28.31 -27.53
C PHE A 118 -40.59 27.43 -28.54
N ASN A 119 -40.51 27.85 -29.80
CA ASN A 119 -39.77 27.10 -30.82
C ASN A 119 -38.27 27.04 -30.52
N CYS A 120 -37.68 28.09 -29.94
CA CYS A 120 -36.28 28.11 -29.55
C CYS A 120 -35.99 27.02 -28.49
N TYR A 121 -36.79 26.94 -27.42
CA TYR A 121 -36.63 25.90 -26.40
C TYR A 121 -36.84 24.50 -26.97
N ALA A 122 -37.84 24.31 -27.83
CA ALA A 122 -38.08 23.02 -28.48
C ALA A 122 -36.88 22.59 -29.33
N ASN A 123 -36.31 23.51 -30.12
CA ASN A 123 -35.13 23.23 -30.94
C ASN A 123 -33.87 22.99 -30.10
N ALA A 124 -33.64 23.75 -29.04
CA ALA A 124 -32.53 23.51 -28.11
C ALA A 124 -32.64 22.11 -27.50
N ALA A 125 -33.83 21.74 -27.00
CA ALA A 125 -34.08 20.41 -26.45
C ALA A 125 -33.89 19.29 -27.48
N ASP A 126 -34.39 19.46 -28.71
CA ASP A 126 -34.27 18.46 -29.79
C ASP A 126 -32.82 18.25 -30.22
N ASN A 127 -32.05 19.34 -30.35
CA ASN A 127 -30.63 19.28 -30.69
C ASN A 127 -29.78 18.63 -29.58
N ASP A 128 -30.12 18.91 -28.32
CA ASP A 128 -29.28 18.56 -27.19
C ASP A 128 -29.67 17.26 -26.48
N VAL A 129 -30.82 16.65 -26.80
CA VAL A 129 -31.28 15.42 -26.13
C VAL A 129 -30.25 14.28 -26.20
N SER A 130 -29.59 14.11 -27.34
CA SER A 130 -28.55 13.10 -27.54
C SER A 130 -27.28 13.45 -26.77
N VAL A 131 -26.94 14.73 -26.68
CA VAL A 131 -25.79 15.22 -25.90
C VAL A 131 -26.02 14.97 -24.41
N ILE A 132 -27.22 15.25 -23.91
CA ILE A 132 -27.60 15.00 -22.51
C ILE A 132 -27.53 13.50 -22.18
N TYR A 133 -28.02 12.63 -23.08
CA TYR A 133 -27.93 11.19 -22.89
C TYR A 133 -26.48 10.70 -22.83
N ASN A 134 -25.63 11.16 -23.76
CA ASN A 134 -24.21 10.83 -23.77
C ASN A 134 -23.49 11.34 -22.54
N LEU A 135 -23.77 12.58 -22.11
CA LEU A 135 -23.24 13.16 -20.89
C LEU A 135 -23.58 12.31 -19.67
N ALA A 136 -24.84 11.90 -19.52
CA ALA A 136 -25.28 11.06 -18.42
C ALA A 136 -24.59 9.68 -18.42
N SER A 137 -24.52 9.02 -19.58
CA SER A 137 -23.86 7.73 -19.74
C SER A 137 -22.36 7.80 -19.45
N ASN A 138 -21.70 8.83 -19.98
CA ASN A 138 -20.27 9.05 -19.77
C ASN A 138 -19.98 9.37 -18.30
N ALA A 139 -20.78 10.24 -17.67
CA ALA A 139 -20.61 10.58 -16.26
C ALA A 139 -20.77 9.33 -15.36
N ALA A 140 -21.76 8.48 -15.62
CA ALA A 140 -21.92 7.21 -14.91
C ALA A 140 -20.71 6.30 -15.11
N SER A 141 -20.23 6.17 -16.34
CA SER A 141 -19.05 5.36 -16.68
C SER A 141 -17.78 5.88 -16.00
N SER A 142 -17.56 7.20 -16.00
CA SER A 142 -16.45 7.86 -15.29
C SER A 142 -16.52 7.62 -13.79
N ALA A 143 -17.70 7.72 -13.18
CA ALA A 143 -17.86 7.47 -11.75
C ALA A 143 -17.56 6.02 -11.38
N THR A 144 -18.09 5.05 -12.13
CA THR A 144 -17.79 3.63 -11.94
C THR A 144 -16.30 3.34 -12.15
N SER A 145 -15.72 3.87 -13.22
CA SER A 145 -14.29 3.71 -13.53
C SER A 145 -13.43 4.25 -12.38
N PHE A 146 -13.69 5.49 -11.92
CA PHE A 146 -12.98 6.09 -10.80
C PHE A 146 -13.09 5.25 -9.52
N SER A 147 -14.29 4.85 -9.13
CA SER A 147 -14.50 4.03 -7.94
C SER A 147 -13.78 2.68 -8.03
N SER A 148 -13.85 2.03 -9.20
CA SER A 148 -13.17 0.75 -9.43
C SER A 148 -11.65 0.89 -9.42
N GLY A 149 -11.12 2.00 -9.94
CA GLY A 149 -9.70 2.30 -9.93
C GLY A 149 -9.17 2.52 -8.51
N ILE A 150 -9.91 3.25 -7.68
CA ILE A 150 -9.54 3.43 -6.26
C ILE A 150 -9.53 2.08 -5.53
N GLN A 151 -10.56 1.26 -5.73
CA GLN A 151 -10.62 -0.07 -5.11
C GLN A 151 -9.45 -0.96 -5.56
N ALA A 152 -9.12 -0.97 -6.85
CA ALA A 152 -7.99 -1.74 -7.36
C ALA A 152 -6.64 -1.29 -6.74
N ILE A 153 -6.46 0.01 -6.52
CA ILE A 153 -5.26 0.54 -5.84
C ILE A 153 -5.21 0.07 -4.38
N GLN A 154 -6.33 0.14 -3.65
CA GLN A 154 -6.41 -0.33 -2.26
C GLN A 154 -6.15 -1.83 -2.13
N ASP A 155 -6.68 -2.63 -3.05
CA ASP A 155 -6.43 -4.07 -3.09
C ASP A 155 -4.94 -4.36 -3.33
N THR A 156 -4.29 -3.60 -4.21
CA THR A 156 -2.86 -3.71 -4.49
C THR A 156 -2.01 -3.29 -3.29
N GLU A 157 -2.37 -2.20 -2.61
CA GLU A 157 -1.72 -1.74 -1.37
C GLU A 157 -1.80 -2.81 -0.29
N TYR A 158 -2.99 -3.41 -0.09
CA TYR A 158 -3.20 -4.47 0.88
C TYR A 158 -2.34 -5.70 0.56
N GLN A 159 -2.28 -6.13 -0.69
CA GLN A 159 -1.43 -7.25 -1.10
C GLN A 159 0.06 -6.96 -0.86
N CYS A 160 0.51 -5.74 -1.18
CA CYS A 160 1.90 -5.31 -0.99
C CYS A 160 2.28 -5.31 0.50
N THR A 161 1.46 -4.69 1.35
CA THR A 161 1.69 -4.60 2.80
C THR A 161 1.61 -5.97 3.48
N ASN A 162 0.67 -6.82 3.09
CA ASN A 162 0.54 -8.19 3.59
C ASN A 162 1.77 -9.04 3.21
N THR A 163 2.22 -8.96 1.96
CA THR A 163 3.42 -9.66 1.49
C THR A 163 4.65 -9.20 2.27
N THR A 164 4.78 -7.90 2.49
CA THR A 164 5.87 -7.31 3.27
C THR A 164 5.87 -7.82 4.72
N GLN A 165 4.69 -7.91 5.35
CA GLN A 165 4.54 -8.46 6.69
C GLN A 165 4.87 -9.96 6.75
N ASN A 166 4.43 -10.76 5.78
CA ASN A 166 4.74 -12.19 5.73
C ASN A 166 6.25 -12.43 5.57
N ASN A 167 6.91 -11.64 4.72
CA ASN A 167 8.36 -11.68 4.57
C ASN A 167 9.05 -11.34 5.89
N TYR A 168 8.64 -10.27 6.57
CA TYR A 168 9.18 -9.89 7.87
C TYR A 168 9.09 -11.02 8.90
N VAL A 169 7.92 -11.66 9.05
CA VAL A 169 7.73 -12.77 9.98
C VAL A 169 8.61 -13.95 9.62
N ARG A 170 8.62 -14.35 8.34
CA ARG A 170 9.44 -15.47 7.84
C ARG A 170 10.92 -15.23 8.05
N ASP A 171 11.42 -14.06 7.65
CA ASP A 171 12.84 -13.75 7.64
C ASP A 171 13.36 -13.52 9.08
N THR A 172 12.51 -12.97 9.96
CA THR A 172 12.78 -12.89 11.40
C THR A 172 12.90 -14.29 12.02
N ALA A 173 11.94 -15.18 11.74
CA ALA A 173 11.97 -16.56 12.24
C ALA A 173 13.22 -17.31 11.75
N ALA A 174 13.53 -17.23 10.45
CA ALA A 174 14.73 -17.85 9.89
C ALA A 174 16.02 -17.31 10.54
N THR A 175 16.10 -16.01 10.83
CA THR A 175 17.26 -15.41 11.50
C THR A 175 17.38 -15.89 12.95
N TYR A 176 16.26 -16.04 13.66
CA TYR A 176 16.26 -16.62 15.01
C TYR A 176 16.65 -18.10 15.02
N ASP A 177 16.22 -18.88 14.03
CA ASP A 177 16.63 -20.29 13.90
C ASP A 177 18.16 -20.40 13.71
N LEU A 178 18.76 -19.49 12.93
CA LEU A 178 20.21 -19.43 12.75
C LEU A 178 20.94 -19.00 14.05
N LEU A 179 20.38 -18.06 14.79
CA LEU A 179 20.90 -17.64 16.10
C LEU A 179 20.85 -18.79 17.10
N ASP A 180 19.70 -19.48 17.23
CA ASP A 180 19.54 -20.64 18.10
C ASP A 180 20.52 -21.77 17.72
N ASN A 181 20.67 -22.04 16.41
CA ASN A 181 21.64 -23.00 15.92
C ASN A 181 23.08 -22.62 16.29
N CYS A 182 23.44 -21.33 16.21
CA CYS A 182 24.76 -20.84 16.64
C CYS A 182 24.98 -21.01 18.15
N LEU A 183 23.97 -20.71 18.96
CA LEU A 183 24.05 -20.87 20.41
C LEU A 183 24.19 -22.35 20.81
N LYS A 184 23.58 -23.27 20.07
CA LYS A 184 23.64 -24.71 20.33
C LYS A 184 24.90 -25.39 19.79
N ASN A 185 25.32 -25.04 18.58
CA ASN A 185 26.35 -25.76 17.83
C ASN A 185 27.64 -24.95 17.63
N GLY A 186 27.68 -23.71 18.12
CA GLY A 186 28.81 -22.79 17.98
C GLY A 186 28.73 -21.92 16.72
N VAL A 187 29.65 -20.96 16.65
CA VAL A 187 29.75 -20.01 15.52
C VAL A 187 30.04 -20.78 14.23
N PRO A 188 29.28 -20.53 13.14
CA PRO A 188 29.54 -21.15 11.84
C PRO A 188 30.97 -20.87 11.37
N THR A 189 31.70 -21.90 10.95
CA THR A 189 33.12 -21.79 10.56
C THR A 189 33.33 -21.05 9.23
N THR A 190 32.24 -20.71 8.52
CA THR A 190 32.25 -20.02 7.24
C THR A 190 31.83 -18.56 7.40
N THR A 191 32.55 -17.83 8.25
CA THR A 191 32.66 -16.37 8.07
C THR A 191 33.52 -16.13 6.84
N ALA A 192 32.95 -16.37 5.66
CA ALA A 192 33.52 -15.91 4.40
C ALA A 192 33.65 -14.40 4.55
N THR A 193 34.88 -13.99 4.70
CA THR A 193 35.29 -12.62 4.94
C THR A 193 34.83 -11.84 3.72
N SER A 194 33.77 -11.05 3.87
CA SER A 194 33.49 -9.91 2.99
C SER A 194 34.54 -8.82 3.22
N SER A 195 35.83 -9.20 3.15
CA SER A 195 36.94 -8.27 3.05
C SER A 195 36.94 -7.76 1.63
N SER A 196 36.16 -6.67 1.44
CA SER A 196 36.45 -5.55 0.57
C SER A 196 37.67 -5.79 -0.33
N ALA A 197 37.44 -6.41 -1.48
CA ALA A 197 38.40 -6.42 -2.56
C ALA A 197 38.52 -4.97 -3.05
N ALA A 198 39.61 -4.33 -2.66
CA ALA A 198 40.00 -3.03 -3.18
C ALA A 198 40.00 -3.05 -4.73
N PRO A 199 39.65 -1.95 -5.38
CA PRO A 199 39.33 -1.93 -6.81
C PRO A 199 40.58 -2.26 -7.62
N GLN A 200 40.56 -3.40 -8.30
CA GLN A 200 41.49 -3.67 -9.39
C GLN A 200 40.99 -2.93 -10.62
N THR A 201 41.61 -1.77 -10.85
CA THR A 201 41.59 -1.05 -12.12
C THR A 201 42.05 -2.00 -13.22
N THR A 202 41.11 -2.50 -14.03
CA THR A 202 41.44 -3.13 -15.31
C THR A 202 40.64 -2.46 -16.39
N SER A 203 41.39 -1.88 -17.31
CA SER A 203 40.98 -0.94 -18.31
C SER A 203 40.04 -1.56 -19.33
N THR A 204 39.02 -0.77 -19.63
CA THR A 204 38.15 -0.71 -20.79
C THR A 204 38.76 -1.27 -22.09
N THR A 205 38.07 -2.23 -22.68
CA THR A 205 37.98 -2.46 -24.14
C THR A 205 36.58 -3.01 -24.36
N ASP A 206 35.58 -2.12 -24.41
CA ASP A 206 34.94 -1.69 -25.66
C ASP A 206 34.61 -2.87 -26.60
N GLY A 207 33.44 -3.45 -26.36
CA GLY A 207 32.80 -4.46 -27.19
C GLY A 207 31.30 -4.25 -27.05
N GLY A 208 30.77 -3.44 -27.97
CA GLY A 208 29.43 -2.87 -27.90
C GLY A 208 28.30 -3.89 -27.79
N PHE A 209 27.26 -3.48 -27.07
CA PHE A 209 25.94 -4.07 -27.19
C PHE A 209 24.92 -2.95 -27.37
N LEU A 210 24.53 -2.79 -28.63
CA LEU A 210 23.34 -2.11 -29.10
C LEU A 210 22.12 -2.88 -28.58
N PHE A 211 21.31 -2.26 -27.73
CA PHE A 211 19.91 -2.61 -27.58
C PHE A 211 19.10 -1.32 -27.70
N GLY A 212 18.70 -1.04 -28.93
CA GLY A 212 17.56 -0.18 -29.20
C GLY A 212 16.30 -1.04 -29.24
N LEU A 213 15.32 -0.64 -28.43
CA LEU A 213 13.86 -0.78 -28.52
C LEU A 213 13.29 -0.46 -27.12
#